data_AF-A0A7V8VJR1-F1
#
_entry.id   AF-A0A7V8VJR1-F1
#
_cell.length_a   1.000
_cell.length_b   1.000
_cell.length_c   1.000
_cell.angle_alpha   90.00
_cell.angle_beta   90.00
_cell.angle_gamma   90.00
#
_symmetry.space_group_name_H-M   'P 1'
#
loop_
_entity.id
_entity.type
_entity.pdbx_description
1 polymer ?
#
loop_
_entity_poly.entity_id
_entity_poly.type
_entity_poly.pdbx_seq_one_letter_code
_entity_poly.pdbx_strand_id
1 'polypeptide(L)' 'VWVSPERARWLREERTVVEELADGAVVVEVPFGSRDWLVREVLKGVGDLVVLEPGEARVAVAEATAA' A
#
# COMPACT_ATOMS: atom_id res chain seq x y z
N VAL A 1 -4.36 -0.92 1.87
CA VAL A 1 -3.35 -0.71 0.81
C VAL A 1 -3.50 -1.83 -0.20
N TRP A 2 -3.70 -1.50 -1.47
CA TRP A 2 -3.63 -2.47 -2.57
C TRP A 2 -2.18 -2.86 -2.83
N VAL A 3 -1.94 -4.15 -3.04
CA VAL A 3 -0.61 -4.74 -3.26
C VAL A 3 -0.65 -5.52 -4.56
N SER A 4 0.31 -5.28 -5.45
CA SER A 4 0.40 -5.98 -6.74
C SER A 4 0.53 -7.50 -6.58
N PRO A 5 0.08 -8.29 -7.57
CA PRO A 5 0.22 -9.75 -7.53
C PRO A 5 1.67 -10.22 -7.29
N GLU A 6 2.64 -9.50 -7.84
CA GLU A 6 4.08 -9.77 -7.73
C GLU A 6 4.57 -9.74 -6.28
N ARG A 7 3.99 -8.85 -5.46
CA ARG A 7 4.34 -8.72 -4.04
C ARG A 7 3.37 -9.38 -3.09
N ALA A 8 2.17 -9.70 -3.54
CA ALA A 8 1.08 -10.22 -2.71
C ALA A 8 1.48 -11.46 -1.89
N ARG A 9 2.38 -12.33 -2.42
CA ARG A 9 2.88 -13.49 -1.67
C ARG A 9 3.50 -13.09 -0.33
N TRP A 10 4.38 -12.09 -0.32
CA TRP A 10 5.09 -11.66 0.90
C TRP A 10 4.16 -10.94 1.87
N LEU A 11 3.30 -10.05 1.36
CA LEU A 11 2.42 -9.27 2.21
C LEU A 11 1.32 -10.12 2.87
N ARG A 12 0.95 -11.27 2.30
CA ARG A 12 0.08 -12.26 2.98
C ARG A 12 0.72 -12.83 4.25
N GLU A 13 2.05 -12.96 4.28
CA GLU A 13 2.77 -13.49 5.45
C GLU A 13 3.01 -12.42 6.51
N GLU A 14 3.16 -11.16 6.10
CA GLU A 14 3.54 -10.05 6.99
C GLU A 14 2.35 -9.22 7.52
N ARG A 15 1.20 -9.23 6.84
CA ARG A 15 0.09 -8.30 7.09
C ARG A 15 -1.27 -9.00 7.10
N THR A 16 -2.24 -8.33 7.72
CA THR A 16 -3.65 -8.71 7.64
C THR A 16 -4.18 -8.43 6.24
N VAL A 17 -4.57 -9.48 5.53
CA VAL A 17 -5.30 -9.38 4.25
C VAL A 17 -6.77 -9.13 4.55
N VAL A 18 -7.31 -8.07 3.97
CA VAL A 18 -8.74 -7.71 4.05
C VAL A 18 -9.50 -8.32 2.87
N GLU A 19 -8.87 -8.39 1.71
CA GLU A 19 -9.49 -8.90 0.49
C GLU A 19 -8.44 -9.50 -0.46
N GLU A 20 -8.77 -10.62 -1.09
CA GLU A 20 -8.02 -11.17 -2.22
C GLU A 20 -8.77 -10.85 -3.52
N LEU A 21 -8.05 -10.32 -4.51
CA LEU A 21 -8.62 -9.91 -5.78
C LEU A 21 -8.40 -11.00 -6.85
N ALA A 22 -9.27 -11.01 -7.87
CA ALA A 22 -9.29 -12.05 -8.89
C ALA A 22 -8.03 -12.11 -9.78
N ASP A 23 -7.27 -11.01 -9.86
CA ASP A 23 -6.00 -10.91 -10.57
C ASP A 23 -4.78 -11.35 -9.73
N GLY A 24 -5.01 -11.79 -8.49
CA GLY A 24 -3.97 -12.23 -7.56
C GLY A 24 -3.43 -11.14 -6.64
N ALA A 25 -3.85 -9.88 -6.85
CA ALA A 25 -3.56 -8.77 -5.95
C ALA A 25 -4.28 -8.97 -4.60
N VAL A 26 -3.84 -8.23 -3.59
CA VAL A 26 -4.48 -8.23 -2.27
C VAL A 26 -4.65 -6.83 -1.73
N VAL A 27 -5.68 -6.64 -0.92
CA VAL A 27 -5.83 -5.45 -0.08
C VAL A 27 -5.43 -5.81 1.34
N VAL A 28 -4.46 -5.09 1.90
CA VAL A 28 -3.96 -5.31 3.27
C VAL A 28 -4.15 -4.10 4.17
N GLU A 29 -4.25 -4.35 5.47
CA GLU A 29 -4.15 -3.30 6.49
C GLU A 29 -2.68 -2.95 6.74
N VAL A 30 -2.38 -1.65 6.78
CA VAL A 30 -1.05 -1.14 7.12
C VAL A 30 -1.20 -0.17 8.28
N PRO A 31 -0.94 -0.61 9.53
CA PRO A 31 -0.81 0.30 10.65
C PRO A 31 0.37 1.23 10.43
N PHE A 32 0.17 2.54 10.62
CA PHE A 32 1.23 3.53 10.46
C PHE A 32 1.20 4.56 11.60
N GLY A 33 2.38 4.97 12.07
CA GLY A 33 2.53 5.95 13.14
C GLY A 33 2.58 7.41 12.66
N SER A 34 2.86 7.64 11.37
CA SER A 34 2.85 8.97 10.76
C SER A 34 2.64 8.89 9.25
N ARG A 35 2.12 9.97 8.64
CA ARG A 35 1.94 10.07 7.19
C ARG A 35 3.29 9.98 6.45
N ASP A 36 4.32 10.65 6.94
CA ASP A 36 5.66 10.61 6.32
C ASP A 36 6.26 9.20 6.28
N TRP A 37 6.04 8.42 7.35
CA TRP A 37 6.46 7.02 7.37
C TRP A 37 5.71 6.22 6.31
N LEU A 38 4.38 6.38 6.25
CA LEU A 38 3.55 5.66 5.29
C LEU A 38 3.95 6.00 3.85
N VAL A 39 4.19 7.28 3.54
CA VAL A 39 4.63 7.71 2.20
C VAL A 39 5.93 7.02 1.82
N ARG A 40 6.94 7.05 2.68
CA ARG A 40 8.22 6.37 2.41
C ARG A 40 8.02 4.86 2.23
N GLU A 41 7.18 4.25 3.06
CA GLU A 41 6.92 2.82 3.01
C GLU A 41 6.25 2.41 1.68
N VAL A 42 5.25 3.18 1.24
CA VAL A 42 4.54 2.94 -0.02
C VAL A 42 5.47 3.16 -1.22
N LEU A 43 6.31 4.20 -1.20
CA LEU A 43 7.22 4.50 -2.30
C LEU A 43 8.34 3.46 -2.48
N LYS A 44 8.70 2.69 -1.45
CA LYS A 44 9.59 1.50 -1.60
C LYS A 44 8.99 0.42 -2.51
N GLY A 45 7.67 0.42 -2.66
CA GLY A 45 6.95 -0.48 -3.56
C GLY A 45 7.08 -0.11 -5.03
N VAL A 46 7.49 1.11 -5.38
CA VAL A 46 7.65 1.55 -6.79
C VAL A 46 6.40 1.25 -7.65
N GLY A 47 5.21 1.53 -7.11
CA GLY A 47 3.93 1.26 -7.76
C GLY A 47 3.27 -0.07 -7.39
N ASP A 48 4.01 -0.99 -6.76
CA ASP A 48 3.45 -2.26 -6.26
C ASP A 48 2.59 -2.09 -4.99
N LEU A 49 2.59 -0.91 -4.39
CA LEU A 49 1.83 -0.57 -3.19
C LEU A 49 1.04 0.71 -3.47
N VAL A 50 -0.29 0.65 -3.27
CA VAL A 50 -1.18 1.79 -3.51
C VAL A 50 -2.10 2.01 -2.30
N VAL A 51 -2.07 3.21 -1.73
CA VAL A 51 -2.99 3.56 -0.64
C VAL A 51 -4.40 3.71 -1.22
N LEU A 52 -5.36 2.98 -0.65
CA LEU A 52 -6.78 3.13 -0.98
C LEU A 52 -7.44 4.14 -0.03
N GLU A 53 -7.22 3.95 1.26
CA GLU A 53 -7.77 4.74 2.36
C GLU A 53 -6.73 4.90 3.49
N PRO A 54 -6.84 5.96 4.32
CA PRO A 54 -7.77 7.08 4.17
C PRO A 54 -7.35 8.04 3.06
N GLY A 55 -8.29 8.87 2.58
CA GLY A 55 -8.11 9.70 1.38
C GLY A 55 -6.92 10.67 1.49
N GLU A 56 -6.72 11.28 2.65
CA GLU A 56 -5.61 12.19 2.93
C GLU A 56 -4.23 11.51 2.88
N ALA A 57 -4.16 10.21 3.22
CA ALA A 57 -2.93 9.44 3.11
C ALA A 57 -2.63 9.14 1.63
N ARG A 58 -3.65 8.83 0.84
CA ARG A 58 -3.53 8.63 -0.61
C ARG A 58 -3.05 9.90 -1.32
N VAL A 59 -3.61 11.07 -0.95
CA VAL A 59 -3.17 12.37 -1.48
C VAL A 59 -1.70 12.64 -1.15
N ALA A 60 -1.28 12.41 0.10
CA ALA A 60 0.11 12.62 0.51
C ALA A 60 1.11 11.78 -0.31
N VAL A 61 0.77 10.52 -0.64
CA VAL A 61 1.61 9.69 -1.52
C VAL A 61 1.67 10.26 -2.93
N ALA A 62 0.53 10.68 -3.49
CA ALA A 62 0.49 11.25 -4.84
C ALA A 62 1.31 12.54 -4.95
N GLU A 63 1.19 13.45 -3.97
CA GLU A 63 1.99 14.69 -3.91
C GLU A 63 3.49 14.40 -3.85
N ALA A 64 3.90 13.39 -3.07
CA ALA A 64 5.31 13.00 -2.97
C ALA A 64 5.90 12.43 -4.28
N THR A 65 5.08 11.91 -5.20
CA THR A 65 5.54 11.44 -6.52
C THR A 65 5.63 12.55 -7.58
N ALA A 66 5.03 13.71 -7.33
CA ALA A 66 5.01 14.83 -8.26
C ALA A 66 6.19 15.80 -8.10
N ALA A 67 7.01 15.62 -7.06
CA ALA A 67 8.19 16.43 -6.72
C ALA A 67 9.48 15.81 -7.28
#